data_AF-A0A7J3TMY8-F1
#
_entry.id   AF-A0A7J3TMY8-F1
#
_cell.length_a   1.000
_cell.length_b   1.000
_cell.length_c   1.000
_cell.angle_alpha   90.00
_cell.angle_beta   90.00
_cell.angle_gamma   90.00
#
_symmetry.space_group_name_H-M   'P 1'
#
loop_
_entity.id
_entity.type
_entity.pdbx_description
1 polymer ?
#
loop_
_entity_poly.entity_id
_entity_poly.type
_entity_poly.pdbx_seq_one_letter_code
_entity_poly.pdbx_strand_id
1 'polypeptide(L)' 'MVKEIVDGVYFMGAMHWERRLFDELIPLPDGTSYNAYLIKDEKVALIDTVDPSKEDELM' A
#
# COMPACT_ATOMS: atom_id res chain seq x y z
N MET A 1 0.20 -7.33 3.98
CA MET A 1 0.75 -8.56 3.31
C MET A 1 1.97 -8.16 2.48
N VAL A 2 3.14 -8.76 2.71
CA VAL A 2 4.36 -8.48 1.92
C VAL A 2 4.48 -9.48 0.77
N LYS A 3 4.64 -9.01 -0.46
CA LYS A 3 4.77 -9.86 -1.65
C LYS A 3 5.89 -9.37 -2.56
N GLU A 4 6.83 -10.24 -2.89
CA GLU A 4 7.83 -9.96 -3.92
C GLU A 4 7.17 -9.94 -5.30
N ILE A 5 7.39 -8.86 -6.06
CA ILE A 5 6.83 -8.66 -7.40
C ILE A 5 7.85 -9.05 -8.45
N VAL A 6 9.09 -8.59 -8.24
CA VAL A 6 10.30 -8.93 -8.97
C VAL A 6 11.45 -8.95 -7.96
N ASP A 7 12.58 -9.55 -8.33
CA ASP A 7 13.75 -9.69 -7.46
C ASP A 7 14.12 -8.35 -6.79
N GLY A 8 14.17 -8.37 -5.45
CA GLY A 8 14.51 -7.19 -4.64
C GLY A 8 13.41 -6.13 -4.50
N VAL A 9 12.24 -6.28 -5.15
CA VAL A 9 11.13 -5.32 -5.09
C VAL A 9 9.88 -5.95 -4.50
N TYR A 10 9.45 -5.41 -3.36
CA TYR A 10 8.34 -5.94 -2.57
C TYR A 10 7.16 -4.97 -2.56
N PHE A 11 5.97 -5.46 -2.88
CA PHE A 11 4.72 -4.82 -2.48
C PHE A 11 4.55 -4.94 -0.97
N MET A 12 4.31 -3.81 -0.31
CA MET A 12 4.03 -3.69 1.12
C MET A 12 2.79 -2.81 1.38
N GLY A 13 1.93 -2.63 0.38
CA GLY A 13 0.74 -1.81 0.51
C GLY A 13 -0.37 -2.44 1.37
N ALA A 14 -1.39 -1.64 1.64
CA ALA A 14 -2.57 -2.02 2.41
C ALA A 14 -3.81 -2.10 1.52
N MET A 15 -4.63 -3.12 1.74
CA MET A 15 -5.96 -3.20 1.14
C MET A 15 -6.98 -2.52 2.06
N HIS A 16 -7.83 -1.65 1.48
CA HIS A 16 -8.89 -0.95 2.19
C HIS A 16 -10.25 -1.27 1.57
N TRP A 17 -10.67 -2.52 1.77
CA TRP A 17 -11.94 -3.06 1.26
C TRP A 17 -13.17 -2.34 1.83
N GLU A 18 -13.06 -1.74 3.01
CA GLU A 18 -14.15 -1.04 3.70
C GLU A 18 -14.31 0.43 3.24
N ARG A 19 -13.35 0.98 2.50
CA ARG A 19 -13.44 2.36 2.01
C ARG A 19 -14.60 2.47 1.03
N ARG A 20 -15.46 3.47 1.20
CA ARG A 20 -16.64 3.68 0.33
C ARG A 20 -16.55 4.91 -0.55
N LEU A 21 -15.65 5.86 -0.24
CA LEU A 21 -15.48 7.10 -0.98
C LEU A 21 -13.99 7.43 -1.16
N PHE A 22 -13.56 7.75 -2.37
CA PHE A 22 -12.29 8.40 -2.66
C PHE A 22 -12.49 9.92 -2.73
N ASP A 23 -11.62 10.67 -2.06
CA ASP A 23 -11.70 12.13 -1.94
C ASP A 23 -13.09 12.63 -1.51
N GLU A 24 -13.76 11.83 -0.66
CA GLU A 24 -15.11 12.06 -0.13
C GLU A 24 -16.22 12.20 -1.19
N LEU A 25 -15.91 11.97 -2.47
CA LEU A 25 -16.81 12.24 -3.58
C LEU A 25 -17.03 11.04 -4.49
N ILE A 26 -15.98 10.28 -4.78
CA ILE A 26 -16.00 9.23 -5.80
C ILE A 26 -16.32 7.88 -5.12
N PRO A 27 -17.42 7.20 -5.48
CA PRO A 27 -17.77 5.91 -4.90
C PRO A 27 -16.72 4.82 -5.16
N LEU A 28 -16.46 4.01 -4.13
CA LEU A 28 -15.59 2.83 -4.19
C LEU A 28 -16.39 1.59 -3.77
N PRO A 29 -17.14 0.96 -4.69
CA PRO A 29 -17.96 -0.22 -4.36
C PRO A 29 -17.11 -1.39 -3.88
N ASP A 30 -15.89 -1.53 -4.43
CA ASP A 30 -14.96 -2.63 -4.14
C ASP A 30 -13.78 -2.19 -3.24
N GLY A 31 -13.85 -1.01 -2.63
CA GLY A 31 -12.76 -0.44 -1.85
C GLY A 31 -11.60 0.07 -2.71
N THR A 32 -10.42 0.18 -2.10
CA THR A 32 -9.18 0.64 -2.76
C THR A 32 -7.95 -0.02 -2.14
N SER A 33 -6.77 0.29 -2.66
CA SER A 33 -5.50 -0.02 -2.03
C SER A 33 -4.63 1.24 -1.87
N TYR A 34 -3.76 1.22 -0.88
CA TYR A 34 -2.64 2.15 -0.76
C TYR A 34 -1.37 1.37 -1.05
N ASN A 35 -0.76 1.62 -2.20
CA ASN A 35 0.38 0.83 -2.66
C ASN A 35 1.67 1.46 -2.16
N ALA A 36 2.46 0.68 -1.42
CA ALA A 36 3.81 1.05 -0.99
C ALA A 36 4.78 -0.06 -1.44
N TYR A 37 6.02 0.32 -1.73
CA TYR A 37 7.02 -0.62 -2.26
C TYR A 37 8.35 -0.51 -1.52
N LEU A 38 8.89 -1.64 -1.11
CA LEU A 38 10.23 -1.73 -0.54
C LEU A 38 11.19 -2.25 -1.59
N ILE A 39 12.21 -1.46 -1.90
CA ILE A 39 13.30 -1.83 -2.79
C ILE A 39 14.51 -2.17 -1.92
N LYS A 40 15.01 -3.41 -2.06
CA LYS A 40 16.21 -3.91 -1.38
C LYS A 40 17.32 -4.11 -2.41
N ASP A 41 18.34 -3.27 -2.30
CA ASP A 41 19.59 -3.34 -3.06
C ASP A 41 20.76 -2.98 -2.11
N GLU A 42 21.91 -2.54 -2.62
CA GLU A 42 23.00 -1.94 -1.82
C GLU A 42 22.50 -0.85 -0.85
N LYS A 43 21.42 -0.16 -1.24
CA LYS A 43 20.64 0.72 -0.38
C LYS A 43 19.19 0.25 -0.34
N VAL A 44 18.54 0.51 0.79
CA VAL A 44 17.12 0.22 0.99
C VAL A 44 16.30 1.50 0.82
N ALA A 45 15.24 1.43 0.02
CA ALA A 45 14.32 2.54 -0.20
C ALA A 45 12.87 2.10 -0.04
N LEU A 46 12.07 2.93 0.62
CA LEU A 46 10.61 2.81 0.66
C LEU A 46 10.02 3.84 -0.31
N ILE A 47 9.19 3.38 -1.23
CA ILE A 47 8.43 4.21 -2.16
C ILE A 47 7.00 4.30 -1.64
N ASP A 48 6.55 5.54 -1.41
CA ASP A 48 5.26 5.90 -0.83
C ASP A 48 5.01 5.32 0.57
N THR A 49 3.80 5.60 1.09
CA THR A 49 3.29 5.11 2.37
C THR A 49 1.82 4.76 2.22
N VAL A 50 1.20 4.30 3.31
CA VAL A 50 -0.24 4.03 3.37
C VAL A 50 -0.97 5.17 4.08
N ASP A 51 -2.30 5.17 3.98
CA ASP A 51 -3.16 6.05 4.77
C ASP A 51 -2.95 5.79 6.28
N PRO A 52 -2.98 6.82 7.14
CA PRO A 52 -2.81 6.65 8.59
C PRO A 52 -3.75 5.60 9.20
N SER A 53 -4.97 5.42 8.67
CA SER A 53 -5.89 4.41 9.17
C SER A 53 -5.45 2.96 8.89
N LYS A 54 -4.37 2.77 8.14
CA LYS A 54 -3.80 1.48 7.72
C LYS A 54 -2.31 1.37 8.09
N GLU A 55 -1.79 2.23 8.97
CA GLU A 55 -0.36 2.28 9.31
C GLU A 55 0.20 0.94 9.84
N ASP A 56 -0.62 0.16 10.55
CA ASP A 56 -0.26 -1.16 11.07
C ASP A 56 0.15 -2.16 9.97
N GLU A 57 -0.27 -1.96 8.72
CA GLU A 57 0.14 -2.84 7.60
C GLU A 57 1.57 -2.57 7.11
N LEU A 58 2.17 -1.43 7.49
CA LEU A 58 3.55 -1.07 7.17
C LEU A 58 4.55 -1.40 8.30
N MET A 59 4.08 -1.77 9.49
CA MET A 59 4.91 -2.10 10.67
C MET A 59 5.26 -3.58 10.74
#